data_AF-A0A9P3N2B8-F1
#
_entry.id   AF-A0A9P3N2B8-F1
#
_cell.length_a   1.000
_cell.length_b   1.000
_cell.length_c   1.000
_cell.angle_alpha   90.00
_cell.angle_beta   90.00
_cell.angle_gamma   90.00
#
_symmetry.space_group_name_H-M   'P 1'
#
loop_
_entity.id
_entity.type
_entity.pdbx_description
1 polymer ?
#
loop_
_entity_poly.entity_id
_entity_poly.type
_entity_poly.pdbx_seq_one_letter_code
_entity_poly.pdbx_strand_id
1 'polypeptide(L)'
;LSPDPPSFAANSASPSPNDAASPASQLPGNAANPASPEAEAAPAPVPFVFRRVAAVAGDEMVSSQPSDEPVRIERNHFWLLADNPAVPAKEALDSRTIGPVHIRDIVGRALYVVRSAVDHEPIQNSDQATIDDAPTMAMECNIEQLLERIKEEKGL
;
A
#
# COMPACT_ATOMS: atom_id res chain seq x y z
N LEU A 1 28.71 3.82 -0.37
CA LEU A 1 27.57 4.40 0.37
C LEU A 1 26.46 4.59 -0.65
N SER A 2 25.46 3.70 -0.68
CA SER A 2 24.26 3.97 -1.49
C SER A 2 23.54 5.17 -0.86
N PRO A 3 22.97 6.09 -1.65
CA PRO A 3 22.18 7.18 -1.08
C PRO A 3 20.98 6.60 -0.35
N ASP A 4 20.65 7.21 0.79
CA ASP A 4 19.42 6.90 1.50
C ASP A 4 18.21 7.17 0.61
N PRO A 5 17.17 6.32 0.69
CA PRO A 5 15.91 6.54 -0.01
C PRO A 5 15.33 7.91 0.37
N PRO A 6 14.70 8.61 -0.58
CA PRO A 6 14.04 9.87 -0.29
C PRO A 6 12.91 9.71 0.74
N SER A 7 12.82 10.65 1.68
CA SER A 7 11.73 10.74 2.65
C SER A 7 10.60 11.54 2.03
N PHE A 8 9.40 10.98 1.94
CA PHE A 8 8.24 11.66 1.37
C PHE A 8 7.20 12.01 2.44
N ALA A 9 6.63 13.21 2.36
CA ALA A 9 5.51 13.66 3.19
C ALA A 9 4.33 14.10 2.32
N ALA A 10 3.11 13.86 2.78
CA ALA A 10 1.89 14.28 2.09
C ALA A 10 1.63 15.78 2.30
N ASN A 11 1.33 16.50 1.23
CA ASN A 11 0.78 17.84 1.27
C ASN A 11 -0.71 17.78 0.90
N SER A 12 -1.58 18.05 1.88
CA SER A 12 -3.03 17.96 1.70
C SER A 12 -3.56 19.19 0.95
N ALA A 13 -3.84 19.05 -0.34
CA ALA A 13 -4.60 20.03 -1.11
C ALA A 13 -6.02 19.51 -1.35
N SER A 14 -7.04 20.25 -0.89
CA SER A 14 -8.45 19.92 -1.13
C SER A 14 -8.77 19.96 -2.63
N PRO A 15 -9.38 18.91 -3.22
CA PRO A 15 -9.71 18.92 -4.64
C PRO A 15 -10.95 19.78 -4.93
N SER A 16 -10.80 20.76 -5.83
CA SER A 16 -11.92 21.46 -6.47
C SER A 16 -12.48 20.63 -7.64
N PRO A 17 -13.80 20.62 -7.91
CA PRO A 17 -14.41 19.77 -8.92
C PRO A 17 -14.56 20.54 -10.23
N ASN A 18 -13.75 20.22 -11.24
CA ASN A 18 -14.09 20.35 -12.66
C ASN A 18 -12.91 19.84 -13.49
N ASP A 19 -13.11 18.75 -14.24
CA ASP A 19 -13.10 18.88 -15.70
C ASP A 19 -13.65 17.62 -16.39
N ALA A 20 -14.45 17.90 -17.40
CA ALA A 20 -15.29 16.98 -18.12
C ALA A 20 -14.53 16.19 -19.20
N ALA A 21 -15.09 15.03 -19.52
CA ALA A 21 -14.64 14.11 -20.56
C ALA A 21 -14.58 14.74 -21.96
N SER A 22 -13.69 14.21 -22.81
CA SER A 22 -13.93 14.11 -24.27
C SER A 22 -13.07 13.00 -24.91
N PRO A 23 -13.65 12.17 -25.82
CA PRO A 23 -12.96 11.09 -26.53
C PRO A 23 -12.63 11.46 -27.99
N ALA A 24 -11.63 10.82 -28.61
CA ALA A 24 -11.69 10.30 -29.98
C ALA A 24 -10.34 9.78 -30.51
N SER A 25 -10.45 8.71 -31.31
CA SER A 25 -9.72 8.43 -32.57
C SER A 25 -8.80 7.20 -32.59
N GLN A 26 -9.17 6.29 -33.48
CA GLN A 26 -8.54 5.03 -33.85
C GLN A 26 -7.64 5.19 -35.10
N LEU A 27 -6.51 4.45 -35.07
CA LEU A 27 -5.82 3.71 -36.16
C LEU A 27 -5.06 4.48 -37.27
N PRO A 28 -4.03 3.90 -37.96
CA PRO A 28 -3.77 2.47 -38.16
C PRO A 28 -2.32 1.98 -37.89
N GLY A 29 -2.12 0.66 -37.99
CA GLY A 29 -0.94 -0.06 -37.50
C GLY A 29 0.29 -0.05 -38.40
N ASN A 30 1.36 -0.69 -37.92
CA ASN A 30 2.39 -1.24 -38.79
C ASN A 30 3.24 -2.33 -38.10
N ALA A 31 3.54 -3.34 -38.92
CA ALA A 31 4.68 -4.24 -38.93
C ALA A 31 5.00 -5.10 -37.68
N ALA A 32 4.79 -6.39 -37.87
CA ALA A 32 5.34 -7.48 -37.06
C ALA A 32 6.87 -7.42 -36.95
N ASN A 33 7.39 -7.69 -35.76
CA ASN A 33 8.77 -8.09 -35.54
C ASN A 33 8.78 -9.48 -34.88
N PRO A 34 9.34 -10.53 -35.52
CA PRO A 34 9.41 -11.86 -34.90
C PRO A 34 10.72 -11.98 -34.11
N ALA A 35 10.69 -11.62 -32.83
CA ALA A 35 11.70 -12.05 -31.87
C ALA A 35 11.06 -13.07 -30.93
N SER A 36 11.66 -14.25 -30.87
CA SER A 36 11.23 -15.45 -30.14
C SER A 36 10.81 -15.18 -28.69
N PRO A 37 9.87 -15.98 -28.14
CA PRO A 37 9.57 -15.95 -26.72
C PRO A 37 10.72 -16.65 -25.99
N GLU A 38 11.69 -15.88 -25.49
CA GLU A 38 12.37 -16.30 -24.28
C GLU A 38 11.27 -16.47 -23.24
N ALA A 39 11.12 -17.68 -22.71
CA ALA A 39 10.18 -17.98 -21.65
C ALA A 39 10.57 -17.13 -20.44
N GLU A 40 9.97 -15.94 -20.33
CA GLU A 40 10.00 -15.10 -19.16
C GLU A 40 9.54 -15.98 -18.01
N ALA A 41 10.48 -16.36 -17.15
CA ALA A 41 10.19 -17.17 -15.97
C ALA A 41 9.02 -16.50 -15.24
N ALA A 42 7.97 -17.27 -14.94
CA ALA A 42 6.81 -16.75 -14.24
C ALA A 42 7.31 -15.92 -13.03
N PRO A 43 6.84 -14.67 -12.87
CA PRO A 43 7.36 -13.80 -11.83
C PRO A 43 7.22 -14.50 -10.49
N ALA A 44 8.29 -14.46 -9.69
CA ALA A 44 8.27 -15.01 -8.34
C ALA A 44 7.05 -14.46 -7.60
N PRO A 45 6.36 -15.27 -6.78
CA PRO A 45 5.18 -14.81 -6.06
C PRO A 45 5.54 -13.60 -5.22
N VAL A 46 4.85 -12.48 -5.44
CA VAL A 46 5.01 -11.28 -4.63
C VAL A 46 4.49 -11.57 -3.22
N PRO A 47 5.31 -11.36 -2.17
CA PRO A 47 4.87 -11.63 -0.81
C PRO A 47 3.77 -10.65 -0.40
N PHE A 48 2.80 -11.12 0.37
CA PHE A 48 1.89 -10.22 1.07
C PHE A 48 2.67 -9.41 2.11
N VAL A 49 2.49 -8.10 2.09
CA VAL A 49 3.17 -7.17 3.01
C VAL A 49 2.15 -6.25 3.68
N PHE A 50 2.41 -5.89 4.94
CA PHE A 50 1.64 -4.90 5.68
C PHE A 50 2.31 -3.53 5.58
N ARG A 51 1.60 -2.53 5.06
CA ARG A 51 2.08 -1.15 4.94
C ARG A 51 1.03 -0.17 5.41
N ARG A 52 1.47 0.96 5.95
CA ARG A 52 0.59 2.07 6.34
C ARG A 52 0.22 2.88 5.11
N VAL A 53 -1.06 3.17 4.94
CA VAL A 53 -1.51 4.17 3.97
C VAL A 53 -1.09 5.55 4.49
N ALA A 54 -0.19 6.21 3.76
CA ALA A 54 0.34 7.52 4.10
C ALA A 54 -0.32 8.65 3.30
N ALA A 55 -0.86 8.35 2.12
CA ALA A 55 -1.60 9.30 1.31
C ALA A 55 -2.62 8.62 0.39
N VAL A 56 -3.64 9.37 0.02
CA VAL A 56 -4.77 8.93 -0.82
C VAL A 56 -4.96 9.89 -2.00
N ALA A 57 -5.91 9.57 -2.89
CA ALA A 57 -6.19 10.35 -4.08
C ALA A 57 -6.38 11.86 -3.79
N GLY A 58 -5.65 12.70 -4.53
CA GLY A 58 -5.64 14.15 -4.38
C GLY A 58 -4.47 14.70 -3.56
N ASP A 59 -3.85 13.87 -2.72
CA ASP A 59 -2.62 14.26 -2.02
C ASP A 59 -1.43 14.34 -2.99
N GLU A 60 -0.43 15.12 -2.59
CA GLU A 60 0.87 15.19 -3.27
C GLU A 60 1.99 14.79 -2.30
N MET A 61 2.81 13.83 -2.73
CA MET A 61 3.95 13.36 -1.96
C MET A 61 5.20 14.13 -2.39
N VAL A 62 5.82 14.82 -1.44
CA VAL A 62 7.02 15.64 -1.68
C VAL A 62 8.21 15.00 -0.98
N SER A 63 9.30 14.80 -1.73
CA SER A 63 10.57 14.28 -1.22
C SER A 63 11.35 15.34 -0.44
N SER A 64 12.11 14.89 0.55
CA SER A 64 13.14 15.71 1.21
C SER A 64 14.33 16.01 0.29
N GLN A 65 14.49 15.26 -0.81
CA GLN A 65 15.52 15.51 -1.81
C GLN A 65 15.00 16.50 -2.86
N PRO A 66 15.60 17.69 -2.99
CA PRO A 66 15.10 18.72 -3.92
C PRO A 66 15.12 18.34 -5.40
N SER A 67 15.87 17.30 -5.76
CA SER A 67 15.96 16.77 -7.12
C SER A 67 14.76 15.93 -7.52
N ASP A 68 14.00 15.42 -6.55
CA ASP A 68 12.91 14.50 -6.84
C ASP A 68 11.64 15.28 -7.15
N GLU A 69 10.95 14.87 -8.20
CA GLU A 69 9.68 15.48 -8.57
C GLU A 69 8.57 15.06 -7.58
N PRO A 70 7.67 15.99 -7.19
CA PRO A 70 6.49 15.64 -6.42
C PRO A 70 5.61 14.62 -7.14
N VAL A 71 5.01 13.70 -6.37
CA VAL A 71 4.13 12.67 -6.91
C VAL A 71 2.69 12.91 -6.45
N ARG A 72 1.81 13.24 -7.40
CA ARG A 72 0.37 13.34 -7.13
C ARG A 72 -0.28 11.96 -7.09
N ILE A 73 -1.10 11.72 -6.07
CA ILE A 73 -1.80 10.44 -5.91
C ILE A 73 -3.10 10.48 -6.71
N GLU A 74 -3.18 9.59 -7.68
CA GLU A 74 -4.35 9.46 -8.56
C GLU A 74 -5.50 8.71 -7.87
N ARG A 75 -6.69 8.83 -8.46
CA ARG A 75 -7.85 8.03 -8.02
C ARG A 75 -7.50 6.54 -8.05
N ASN A 76 -8.00 5.83 -7.04
CA ASN A 76 -7.77 4.39 -6.82
C ASN A 76 -6.31 4.01 -6.56
N HIS A 77 -5.42 4.97 -6.32
CA HIS A 77 -4.05 4.71 -5.90
C HIS A 77 -3.82 5.18 -4.47
N PHE A 78 -2.83 4.57 -3.83
CA PHE A 78 -2.44 4.84 -2.45
C PHE A 78 -0.93 4.94 -2.35
N TRP A 79 -0.44 5.87 -1.54
CA TRP A 79 0.96 5.87 -1.15
C TRP A 79 1.12 5.08 0.15
N LEU A 80 1.93 4.03 0.11
CA LEU A 80 2.14 3.10 1.21
C LEU A 80 3.56 3.25 1.78
N LEU A 81 3.70 3.23 3.10
CA LEU A 81 4.99 3.30 3.80
C LEU A 81 5.16 2.13 4.78
N ALA A 82 6.39 1.66 4.92
CA ALA A 82 6.76 0.78 6.02
C ALA A 82 7.04 1.59 7.30
N ASP A 83 6.36 1.23 8.40
CA ASP A 83 6.55 1.90 9.70
C ASP A 83 7.86 1.48 10.40
N ASN A 84 8.39 0.30 10.09
CA ASN A 84 9.56 -0.23 10.78
C ASN A 84 10.85 0.41 10.24
N PRO A 85 11.52 1.29 11.01
CA PRO A 85 12.75 1.95 10.54
C PRO A 85 13.92 0.98 10.40
N ALA A 86 13.84 -0.23 10.96
CA ALA A 86 14.88 -1.25 10.83
C ALA A 86 14.88 -1.94 9.46
N VAL A 87 13.81 -1.78 8.66
CA VAL A 87 13.75 -2.36 7.30
C VAL A 87 14.35 -1.35 6.30
N PRO A 88 15.43 -1.69 5.59
CA PRO A 88 15.99 -0.82 4.56
C PRO A 88 14.94 -0.52 3.49
N ALA A 89 14.82 0.73 3.00
CA ALA A 89 13.72 1.04 2.07
C ALA A 89 13.73 0.23 0.76
N LYS A 90 14.91 -0.18 0.29
CA LYS A 90 15.04 -1.06 -0.88
C LYS A 90 14.38 -2.43 -0.65
N GLU A 91 14.32 -2.87 0.60
CA GLU A 91 13.69 -4.12 1.04
C GLU A 91 12.29 -3.89 1.60
N ALA A 92 11.95 -2.63 1.90
CA ALA A 92 10.67 -2.25 2.47
C ALA A 92 9.52 -2.39 1.48
N LEU A 93 9.74 -2.59 0.18
CA LEU A 93 8.68 -2.79 -0.83
C LEU A 93 7.48 -1.86 -0.57
N ASP A 94 7.75 -0.56 -0.56
CA ASP A 94 6.78 0.49 -0.28
C ASP A 94 6.82 1.55 -1.36
N SER A 95 5.92 2.53 -1.33
CA SER A 95 5.73 3.44 -2.46
C SER A 95 6.95 4.31 -2.78
N ARG A 96 7.94 4.39 -1.89
CA ARG A 96 9.22 5.06 -2.19
C ARG A 96 10.03 4.32 -3.25
N THR A 97 9.83 3.01 -3.41
CA THR A 97 10.54 2.18 -4.39
C THR A 97 9.64 1.69 -5.52
N ILE A 98 8.36 1.44 -5.25
CA ILE A 98 7.41 0.92 -6.26
C ILE A 98 6.38 1.94 -6.75
N GLY A 99 6.36 3.15 -6.17
CA GLY A 99 5.37 4.18 -6.49
C GLY A 99 3.99 3.93 -5.89
N PRO A 100 2.97 4.72 -6.29
CA PRO A 100 1.60 4.55 -5.83
C PRO A 100 1.02 3.17 -6.18
N VAL A 101 0.32 2.54 -5.24
CA VAL A 101 -0.25 1.19 -5.40
C VAL A 101 -1.74 1.29 -5.73
N HIS A 102 -2.18 0.55 -6.74
CA HIS A 102 -3.58 0.53 -7.15
C HIS A 102 -4.45 -0.28 -6.17
N ILE A 103 -5.71 0.12 -5.97
CA ILE A 103 -6.65 -0.52 -5.02
C ILE A 103 -6.84 -2.02 -5.25
N ARG A 104 -6.66 -2.49 -6.49
CA ARG A 104 -6.79 -3.90 -6.88
C ARG A 104 -5.70 -4.78 -6.26
N ASP A 105 -4.58 -4.19 -5.88
CA ASP A 105 -3.45 -4.89 -5.26
C ASP A 105 -3.52 -4.82 -3.73
N ILE A 106 -4.53 -4.12 -3.17
CA ILE A 106 -4.81 -4.07 -1.74
C ILE A 106 -5.85 -5.12 -1.39
N VAL A 107 -5.43 -6.12 -0.60
CA VAL A 107 -6.31 -7.25 -0.23
C VAL A 107 -7.21 -6.96 0.97
N GLY A 108 -6.87 -5.99 1.80
CA GLY A 108 -7.65 -5.67 3.00
C GLY A 108 -6.95 -4.70 3.93
N ARG A 109 -7.56 -4.47 5.09
CA ARG A 109 -7.00 -3.65 6.17
C ARG A 109 -6.74 -4.51 7.40
N ALA A 110 -5.66 -4.22 8.10
CA ALA A 110 -5.37 -4.83 9.39
C ALA A 110 -6.13 -4.06 10.49
N LEU A 111 -6.89 -4.79 11.31
CA LEU A 111 -7.74 -4.21 12.36
C LEU A 111 -7.28 -4.58 13.78
N TYR A 112 -6.70 -5.77 13.94
CA TYR A 112 -6.29 -6.32 15.22
C TYR A 112 -4.97 -7.06 15.07
N VAL A 113 -4.10 -6.97 16.07
CA VAL A 113 -2.83 -7.67 16.11
C VAL A 113 -2.77 -8.55 17.35
N VAL A 114 -2.28 -9.78 17.17
CA VAL A 114 -1.97 -10.71 18.26
C VAL A 114 -0.52 -11.14 18.14
N ARG A 115 0.27 -10.89 19.18
CA ARG A 115 1.67 -11.32 19.27
C ARG A 115 1.81 -12.49 20.25
N SER A 116 1.07 -12.44 21.35
CA SER A 116 0.94 -13.49 22.36
C SER A 116 -0.43 -13.47 23.03
N ALA A 117 -0.70 -14.42 23.93
CA ALA A 117 -1.93 -14.47 24.73
C ALA A 117 -2.12 -13.25 25.67
N VAL A 118 -1.08 -12.46 25.92
CA VAL A 118 -1.13 -11.25 26.76
C VAL A 118 -0.68 -9.98 26.04
N ASP A 119 -0.28 -10.11 24.77
CA ASP A 119 0.19 -9.01 23.92
C ASP A 119 -0.63 -9.05 22.63
N HIS A 120 -1.79 -8.44 22.71
CA HIS A 120 -2.74 -8.33 21.62
C HIS A 120 -3.63 -7.08 21.79
N GLU A 121 -3.93 -6.40 20.69
CA GLU A 121 -4.62 -5.11 20.72
C GLU A 121 -5.21 -4.73 19.35
N PRO A 122 -6.23 -3.86 19.31
CA PRO A 122 -6.63 -3.20 18.06
C PRO A 122 -5.46 -2.40 17.47
N ILE A 123 -5.33 -2.42 16.15
CA ILE A 123 -4.31 -1.63 15.46
C ILE A 123 -4.71 -0.16 15.50
N GLN A 124 -3.76 0.71 15.87
CA GLN A 124 -3.93 2.15 15.84
C GLN A 124 -3.87 2.68 14.41
N ASN A 125 -5.05 2.79 13.79
CA ASN A 125 -5.29 3.52 12.56
C ASN A 125 -5.62 4.99 12.87
N SER A 126 -5.93 5.80 11.85
CA SER A 126 -6.42 7.17 12.08
C SER A 126 -7.74 7.15 12.85
N ASP A 127 -8.05 8.21 13.59
CA ASP A 127 -9.28 8.30 14.39
C ASP A 127 -10.53 7.94 13.59
N GLN A 128 -10.64 8.45 12.36
CA GLN A 128 -11.77 8.14 11.47
C GLN A 128 -11.80 6.65 11.10
N ALA A 129 -10.65 6.07 10.71
CA ALA A 129 -10.59 4.65 10.36
C ALA A 129 -10.94 3.78 11.58
N THR A 130 -10.47 4.12 12.77
CA THR A 130 -10.84 3.41 14.00
C THR A 130 -12.34 3.45 14.28
N ILE A 131 -13.00 4.59 14.04
CA ILE A 131 -14.46 4.71 14.16
C ILE A 131 -15.16 3.81 13.12
N ASP A 132 -14.71 3.85 11.87
CA ASP A 132 -15.28 3.07 10.77
C ASP A 132 -15.09 1.55 10.98
N ASP A 133 -13.99 1.16 11.63
CA ASP A 133 -13.62 -0.24 11.90
C ASP A 133 -14.36 -0.84 13.10
N ALA A 134 -14.86 -0.01 14.02
CA ALA A 134 -15.44 -0.46 15.28
C ALA A 134 -16.60 -1.47 15.12
N PRO A 135 -17.55 -1.31 14.18
CA PRO A 135 -18.63 -2.29 14.00
C PRO A 135 -18.12 -3.66 13.54
N THR A 136 -17.19 -3.71 12.59
CA THR A 136 -16.57 -4.95 12.12
C THR A 136 -15.79 -5.62 13.25
N MET A 137 -15.03 -4.84 14.03
CA MET A 137 -14.33 -5.33 15.21
C MET A 137 -15.27 -5.94 16.24
N ALA A 138 -16.42 -5.32 16.50
CA ALA A 138 -17.39 -5.82 17.47
C ALA A 138 -18.12 -7.09 17.03
N MET A 139 -18.35 -7.27 15.72
CA MET A 139 -19.18 -8.35 15.19
C MET A 139 -18.39 -9.54 14.65
N GLU A 140 -17.20 -9.31 14.11
CA GLU A 140 -16.44 -10.34 13.38
C GLU A 140 -15.18 -10.77 14.12
N CYS A 141 -14.62 -9.94 15.01
CA CYS A 141 -13.39 -10.26 15.71
C CYS A 141 -13.65 -11.13 16.96
N ASN A 142 -13.55 -12.45 16.79
CA ASN A 142 -13.51 -13.38 17.93
C ASN A 142 -12.06 -13.55 18.43
N ILE A 143 -11.70 -12.77 19.45
CA ILE A 143 -10.35 -12.77 20.02
C ILE A 143 -9.99 -14.13 20.61
N GLU A 144 -10.93 -14.81 21.29
CA GLU A 144 -10.68 -16.13 21.90
C GLU A 144 -10.27 -17.15 20.83
N GLN A 145 -11.02 -17.23 19.73
CA GLN A 145 -10.68 -18.10 18.59
C GLN A 145 -9.34 -17.74 17.95
N LEU A 146 -9.01 -16.44 17.89
CA LEU A 146 -7.75 -15.97 17.33
C LEU A 146 -6.56 -16.40 18.22
N LEU A 147 -6.73 -16.32 19.54
CA LEU A 147 -5.73 -16.77 20.52
C LEU A 147 -5.56 -18.29 20.50
N GLU A 148 -6.65 -19.06 20.35
CA GLU A 148 -6.59 -20.52 20.21
C GLU A 148 -5.78 -20.94 18.99
N ARG A 149 -6.04 -20.34 17.81
CA ARG A 149 -5.26 -20.63 16.59
C ARG A 149 -3.78 -20.33 16.76
N ILE A 150 -3.43 -19.22 17.41
CA ILE A 150 -2.02 -18.86 17.62
C ILE A 150 -1.32 -19.81 18.58
N LYS A 151 -2.02 -20.34 19.57
CA LYS A 151 -1.48 -21.41 20.43
C LYS A 151 -1.19 -22.67 19.63
N GLU A 152 -2.15 -23.10 18.80
CA GLU A 152 -2.00 -24.26 17.91
C GLU A 152 -0.81 -24.10 16.94
N GLU A 153 -0.72 -22.95 16.25
CA GLU A 153 0.33 -22.69 15.26
C GLU A 153 1.73 -22.58 15.89
N LYS A 154 1.83 -22.02 17.10
CA LYS A 154 3.11 -21.82 17.80
C LYS A 154 3.47 -22.97 18.76
N GLY A 155 2.62 -23.99 18.89
CA GLY A 155 2.82 -25.11 19.82
C GLY A 155 2.86 -24.68 21.30
N LEU A 156 2.09 -23.65 21.66
CA LEU A 156 1.96 -23.12 23.03
C LEU A 156 0.78 -23.74 23.78
#